data_AF-A0AAW0E226-F1
#
_entry.id   AF-A0AAW0E226-F1
#
_cell.length_a   1.000
_cell.length_b   1.000
_cell.length_c   1.000
_cell.angle_alpha   90.00
_cell.angle_beta   90.00
_cell.angle_gamma   90.00
#
_symmetry.space_group_name_H-M   'P 1'
#
loop_
_entity.id
_entity.type
_entity.pdbx_description
1 polymer ?
#
loop_
_entity_poly.entity_id
_entity_poly.type
_entity_poly.pdbx_seq_one_letter_code
_entity_poly.pdbx_strand_id
1 'polypeptide(L)'
;MIFRRVLIRLLKLLVYVALIWLSFGVLYLALPSPVPNDDTVTASLRNGKAIARVFDVSTFFPYNDPYPSVKQARSSGKESFIMEFKYFRDTQSGRSTLAFGGGHDPLDAINDIIDGPATSPRIPYYNISLDKTVEEELSNNEAWISAPFELPIPVGDMDGVSLPWFATADAAMLYWWANHESADMSFRIRRVEDGNVVELWPESYYWLDHQGGRIHINKYPYILKPLITIRLHETDTPPSFEFPSLPASSSPSIFYHIRLALLLFLLPIGAVGLLLFTALAGIFHGLMELALLLLNLVAFGVVCAAGYGIWWWIKNERPALSMTLSDVREGVDTALANARARGASVEGQAEDSVVF
;
A
#
# COMPACT_ATOMS: atom_id res chain seq x y z
N MET A 1 21.82 -33.21 15.03
CA MET A 1 22.65 -31.98 15.10
C MET A 1 22.47 -31.04 13.89
N ILE A 2 22.36 -31.57 12.67
CA ILE A 2 22.20 -30.76 11.42
C ILE A 2 20.93 -29.90 11.43
N PHE A 3 19.78 -30.49 11.79
CA PHE A 3 18.48 -29.78 11.84
C PHE A 3 18.51 -28.51 12.71
N ARG A 4 19.07 -28.61 13.92
CA ARG A 4 19.23 -27.45 14.82
C ARG A 4 20.05 -26.32 14.19
N ARG A 5 21.11 -26.63 13.45
CA ARG A 5 21.95 -25.61 12.78
C ARG A 5 21.19 -24.94 11.64
N VAL A 6 20.45 -25.71 10.84
CA VAL A 6 19.60 -25.18 9.75
C VAL A 6 18.51 -24.28 10.32
N LEU A 7 17.81 -24.73 11.37
CA LEU A 7 16.76 -23.95 12.04
C LEU A 7 17.28 -22.61 12.57
N ILE A 8 18.45 -22.60 13.23
CA ILE A 8 19.05 -21.36 13.74
C ILE A 8 19.43 -20.41 12.60
N ARG A 9 19.95 -20.93 11.47
CA ARG A 9 20.29 -20.10 10.30
C ARG A 9 19.04 -19.49 9.66
N LEU A 10 17.96 -20.28 9.53
CA LEU A 10 16.69 -19.82 8.99
C LEU A 10 16.06 -18.75 9.90
N LEU A 11 16.08 -18.97 11.22
CA LEU A 11 15.60 -17.97 12.18
C LEU A 11 16.39 -16.66 12.07
N LYS A 12 17.73 -16.73 11.97
CA LYS A 12 18.57 -15.54 11.76
C LYS A 12 18.22 -14.82 10.47
N LEU A 13 18.01 -15.55 9.37
CA LEU A 13 17.61 -14.96 8.10
C LEU A 13 16.27 -14.23 8.22
N LEU A 14 15.27 -14.85 8.84
CA LEU A 14 13.96 -14.23 9.08
C LEU A 14 14.08 -12.94 9.91
N VAL A 15 14.88 -12.96 10.97
CA VAL A 15 15.15 -11.77 11.79
C VAL A 15 15.81 -10.68 10.96
N TYR A 16 16.80 -11.00 10.10
CA TYR A 16 17.42 -10.01 9.23
C TYR A 16 16.44 -9.43 8.20
N VAL A 17 15.62 -10.26 7.56
CA VAL A 17 14.59 -9.79 6.62
C VAL A 17 13.60 -8.87 7.32
N ALA A 18 13.14 -9.24 8.53
CA ALA A 18 12.25 -8.39 9.33
C ALA A 18 12.90 -7.06 9.74
N LEU A 19 14.19 -7.07 10.12
CA LEU A 19 14.93 -5.85 10.45
C LEU A 19 15.13 -4.94 9.24
N ILE A 20 15.45 -5.49 8.06
CA ILE A 20 15.56 -4.73 6.82
C ILE A 20 14.21 -4.11 6.45
N TRP A 21 13.14 -4.92 6.50
CA TRP A 21 11.78 -4.44 6.25
C TRP A 21 11.39 -3.31 7.20
N LEU A 22 11.62 -3.49 8.51
CA LEU A 22 11.35 -2.48 9.52
C LEU A 22 12.18 -1.22 9.29
N SER A 23 13.45 -1.35 8.91
CA SER A 23 14.32 -0.21 8.60
C SER A 23 13.80 0.61 7.43
N PHE A 24 13.35 -0.05 6.35
CA PHE A 24 12.68 0.63 5.24
C PHE A 24 11.35 1.24 5.65
N GLY A 25 10.60 0.58 6.54
CA GLY A 25 9.36 1.11 7.10
C GLY A 25 9.62 2.40 7.85
N VAL A 26 10.56 2.40 8.80
CA VAL A 26 10.95 3.62 9.54
C VAL A 26 11.43 4.72 8.59
N LEU A 27 12.24 4.38 7.59
CA LEU A 27 12.70 5.36 6.59
C LEU A 27 11.51 5.96 5.82
N TYR A 28 10.57 5.13 5.36
CA TYR A 28 9.35 5.57 4.66
C TYR A 28 8.52 6.53 5.52
N LEU A 29 8.28 6.18 6.79
CA LEU A 29 7.52 7.01 7.73
C LEU A 29 8.24 8.33 8.06
N ALA A 30 9.57 8.30 8.16
CA ALA A 30 10.40 9.44 8.57
C ALA A 30 10.73 10.42 7.44
N LEU A 31 10.54 10.05 6.18
CA LEU A 31 10.76 10.97 5.05
C LEU A 31 9.84 12.19 5.19
N PRO A 32 10.36 13.42 5.10
CA PRO A 32 9.52 14.61 5.12
C PRO A 32 8.72 14.73 3.82
N SER A 33 7.65 15.53 3.84
CA SER A 33 6.79 15.79 2.68
C SER A 33 6.78 17.27 2.30
N PRO A 34 7.94 17.89 1.97
CA PRO A 34 7.97 19.29 1.58
C PRO A 34 7.31 19.45 0.20
N VAL A 35 6.24 20.23 0.14
CA VAL A 35 5.58 20.60 -1.11
C VAL A 35 6.45 21.63 -1.84
N PRO A 36 6.78 21.43 -3.13
CA PRO A 36 7.55 22.40 -3.90
C PRO A 36 6.77 23.70 -4.07
N ASN A 37 7.47 24.83 -4.13
CA ASN A 37 6.85 26.13 -4.45
C ASN A 37 6.33 26.11 -5.90
N ASP A 38 5.18 26.74 -6.15
CA ASP A 38 4.54 26.79 -7.47
C ASP A 38 5.46 27.42 -8.54
N ASP A 39 6.35 28.36 -8.19
CA ASP A 39 7.35 28.90 -9.11
C ASP A 39 8.30 27.81 -9.67
N THR A 40 8.68 26.85 -8.83
CA THR A 40 9.57 25.74 -9.23
C THR A 40 8.84 24.72 -10.09
N VAL A 41 7.56 24.50 -9.82
CA VAL A 41 6.67 23.61 -10.58
C VAL A 41 6.42 24.19 -11.97
N THR A 42 6.06 25.47 -12.05
CA THR A 42 5.80 26.18 -13.32
C THR A 42 7.08 26.35 -14.14
N ALA A 43 8.24 26.57 -13.52
CA ALA A 43 9.53 26.55 -14.20
C ALA A 43 9.85 25.17 -14.79
N SER A 44 9.54 24.08 -14.07
CA SER A 44 9.72 22.72 -14.57
C SER A 44 8.83 22.44 -15.79
N LEU A 45 7.56 22.87 -15.74
CA LEU A 45 6.64 22.77 -16.87
C LEU A 45 7.15 23.56 -18.08
N ARG A 46 7.60 24.81 -17.90
CA ARG A 46 8.21 25.62 -18.98
C ARG A 46 9.41 24.95 -19.65
N ASN A 47 10.17 24.17 -18.87
CA ASN A 47 11.32 23.42 -19.37
C ASN A 47 10.94 22.08 -20.05
N GLY A 48 9.64 21.85 -20.29
CA GLY A 48 9.13 20.65 -20.95
C GLY A 48 9.07 19.40 -20.07
N LYS A 49 9.30 19.54 -18.76
CA LYS A 49 9.06 18.44 -17.83
C LYS A 49 7.56 18.27 -17.61
N ALA A 50 7.13 17.01 -17.53
CA ALA A 50 5.80 16.70 -17.03
C ALA A 50 5.70 17.06 -15.55
N ILE A 51 4.56 17.63 -15.15
CA ILE A 51 4.24 17.87 -13.74
C ILE A 51 2.90 17.21 -13.40
N ALA A 52 2.84 16.56 -12.25
CA ALA A 52 1.59 16.06 -11.70
C ALA A 52 1.01 17.09 -10.71
N ARG A 53 -0.30 17.28 -10.76
CA ARG A 53 -1.08 18.06 -9.80
C ARG A 53 -2.25 17.23 -9.31
N VAL A 54 -2.50 17.32 -8.02
CA VAL A 54 -3.65 16.71 -7.37
C VAL A 54 -4.64 17.81 -7.06
N PHE A 55 -5.89 17.60 -7.42
CA PHE A 55 -6.99 18.55 -7.28
C PHE A 55 -8.07 17.96 -6.39
N ASP A 56 -8.64 18.81 -5.53
CA ASP A 56 -9.76 18.42 -4.67
C ASP A 56 -11.07 18.34 -5.49
N VAL A 57 -11.68 17.15 -5.51
CA VAL A 57 -12.94 16.90 -6.24
C VAL A 57 -14.05 17.82 -5.74
N SER A 58 -14.11 18.13 -4.44
CA SER A 58 -15.17 18.97 -3.89
C SER A 58 -15.10 20.43 -4.35
N THR A 59 -13.90 20.93 -4.63
CA THR A 59 -13.68 22.28 -5.16
C THR A 59 -14.06 22.41 -6.64
N PHE A 60 -13.71 21.43 -7.48
CA PHE A 60 -13.92 21.52 -8.94
C PHE A 60 -15.22 20.88 -9.44
N PHE A 61 -15.77 19.93 -8.67
CA PHE A 61 -17.00 19.21 -8.98
C PHE A 61 -17.93 19.25 -7.77
N PRO A 62 -18.53 20.41 -7.44
CA PRO A 62 -19.21 20.60 -6.16
C PRO A 62 -20.53 19.81 -6.08
N TYR A 63 -20.88 19.33 -4.87
CA TYR A 63 -22.08 18.50 -4.64
C TYR A 63 -23.41 19.15 -5.03
N ASN A 64 -23.47 20.47 -5.04
CA ASN A 64 -24.67 21.23 -5.38
C ASN A 64 -24.86 21.40 -6.89
N ASP A 65 -23.89 21.01 -7.71
CA ASP A 65 -24.01 21.06 -9.17
C ASP A 65 -24.76 19.81 -9.67
N PRO A 66 -25.96 19.97 -10.25
CA PRO A 66 -26.79 18.84 -10.65
C PRO A 66 -26.34 18.19 -11.97
N TYR A 67 -25.32 18.72 -12.65
CA TYR A 67 -24.94 18.32 -14.00
C TYR A 67 -24.43 16.86 -14.06
N PRO A 68 -24.78 16.09 -15.11
CA PRO A 68 -24.45 14.66 -15.18
C PRO A 68 -22.95 14.36 -15.07
N SER A 69 -22.08 15.13 -15.74
CA SER A 69 -20.63 14.88 -15.67
C SER A 69 -20.05 15.18 -14.29
N VAL A 70 -20.63 16.12 -13.53
CA VAL A 70 -20.24 16.37 -12.14
C VAL A 70 -20.61 15.16 -11.27
N LYS A 71 -21.82 14.61 -11.43
CA LYS A 71 -22.22 13.38 -10.73
C LYS A 71 -21.34 12.19 -11.09
N GLN A 72 -20.95 12.08 -12.36
CA GLN A 72 -20.04 11.04 -12.84
C GLN A 72 -18.65 11.17 -12.23
N ALA A 73 -18.05 12.38 -12.26
CA ALA A 73 -16.76 12.64 -11.64
C ALA A 73 -16.76 12.29 -10.14
N ARG A 74 -17.89 12.53 -9.45
CA ARG A 74 -18.08 12.20 -8.03
C ARG A 74 -18.47 10.74 -7.75
N SER A 75 -18.83 9.97 -8.76
CA SER A 75 -19.34 8.61 -8.59
C SER A 75 -18.29 7.64 -8.02
N SER A 76 -17.00 7.98 -8.17
CA SER A 76 -15.88 7.26 -7.56
C SER A 76 -15.87 7.36 -6.03
N GLY A 77 -16.56 8.35 -5.45
CA GLY A 77 -16.54 8.62 -4.01
C GLY A 77 -15.21 9.18 -3.50
N LYS A 78 -14.28 9.52 -4.40
CA LYS A 78 -12.93 9.98 -4.04
C LYS A 78 -12.86 11.47 -3.76
N GLU A 79 -11.93 11.83 -2.87
CA GLU A 79 -11.71 13.23 -2.46
C GLU A 79 -10.80 13.98 -3.44
N SER A 80 -9.90 13.29 -4.14
CA SER A 80 -8.93 13.92 -5.03
C SER A 80 -8.84 13.24 -6.41
N PHE A 81 -8.41 14.01 -7.41
CA PHE A 81 -8.06 13.52 -8.74
C PHE A 81 -6.72 14.06 -9.19
N ILE A 82 -6.01 13.30 -10.01
CA ILE A 82 -4.62 13.57 -10.40
C ILE A 82 -4.59 13.88 -11.88
N MET A 83 -4.00 15.01 -12.25
CA MET A 83 -3.72 15.33 -13.65
C MET A 83 -2.25 15.60 -13.87
N GLU A 84 -1.74 15.12 -14.99
CA GLU A 84 -0.41 15.45 -15.49
C GLU A 84 -0.51 16.52 -16.58
N PHE A 85 0.41 17.48 -16.54
CA PHE A 85 0.55 18.53 -17.53
C PHE A 85 1.93 18.49 -18.14
N LYS A 86 2.02 18.62 -19.46
CA LYS A 86 3.27 18.67 -20.19
C LYS A 86 3.22 19.74 -21.27
N TYR A 87 4.17 20.65 -21.23
CA TYR A 87 4.29 21.72 -22.20
C TYR A 87 5.36 21.38 -23.22
N PHE A 88 5.06 21.58 -24.49
CA PHE A 88 5.97 21.39 -25.60
C PHE A 88 6.03 22.66 -26.42
N ARG A 89 7.24 23.09 -26.73
CA ARG A 89 7.48 24.16 -27.70
C ARG A 89 8.32 23.58 -28.83
N ASP A 90 7.73 23.52 -30.02
CA ASP A 90 8.49 23.18 -31.21
C ASP A 90 9.39 24.36 -31.58
N THR A 91 10.70 24.15 -31.50
CA THR A 91 11.70 25.18 -31.80
C THR A 91 11.71 25.57 -33.28
N GLN A 92 11.26 24.70 -34.18
CA GLN A 92 11.26 24.96 -35.62
C GLN A 92 10.02 25.75 -36.04
N SER A 93 8.84 25.30 -35.62
CA SER A 93 7.57 25.96 -35.98
C SER A 93 7.18 27.08 -35.02
N GLY A 94 7.85 27.19 -33.87
CA GLY A 94 7.47 28.10 -32.77
C GLY A 94 6.20 27.65 -32.03
N ARG A 95 5.56 26.57 -32.48
CA ARG A 95 4.25 26.14 -31.98
C ARG A 95 4.34 25.66 -30.54
N SER A 96 3.43 26.18 -29.74
CA SER A 96 3.29 25.83 -28.33
C SER A 96 2.10 24.89 -28.15
N THR A 97 2.32 23.74 -27.52
CA THR A 97 1.29 22.75 -27.23
C THR A 97 1.30 22.44 -25.75
N LEU A 98 0.12 22.46 -25.11
CA LEU A 98 -0.08 21.89 -23.78
C LEU A 98 -0.79 20.54 -23.93
N ALA A 99 -0.15 19.49 -23.43
CA ALA A 99 -0.74 18.19 -23.24
C ALA A 99 -1.16 18.03 -21.78
N PHE A 100 -2.35 17.48 -21.52
CA PHE A 100 -2.76 17.11 -20.17
C PHE A 100 -3.68 15.88 -20.18
N GLY A 101 -3.72 15.16 -19.06
CA GLY A 101 -4.52 13.96 -18.92
C GLY A 101 -4.27 13.30 -17.56
N GLY A 102 -4.63 12.04 -17.43
CA GLY A 102 -4.41 11.30 -16.17
C GLY A 102 -2.95 10.94 -15.89
N GLY A 103 -2.03 11.17 -16.82
CA GLY A 103 -0.62 10.91 -16.62
C GLY A 103 -0.18 9.50 -16.98
N HIS A 104 1.11 9.25 -16.78
CA HIS A 104 1.72 7.93 -16.93
C HIS A 104 1.75 7.20 -15.59
N ASP A 105 1.77 5.86 -15.62
CA ASP A 105 2.11 5.10 -14.42
C ASP A 105 3.54 5.53 -14.02
N PRO A 106 3.79 5.98 -12.78
CA PRO A 106 5.15 6.32 -12.35
C PRO A 106 6.11 5.14 -12.49
N LEU A 107 5.59 3.91 -12.57
CA LEU A 107 6.36 2.71 -12.88
C LEU A 107 6.68 2.54 -14.36
N ASP A 108 6.01 3.21 -15.29
CA ASP A 108 6.32 3.10 -16.73
C ASP A 108 7.79 3.48 -17.00
N ALA A 109 8.32 4.47 -16.28
CA ALA A 109 9.73 4.86 -16.36
C ALA A 109 10.70 3.76 -15.86
N ILE A 110 10.25 2.90 -14.95
CA ILE A 110 11.02 1.76 -14.42
C ILE A 110 10.83 0.55 -15.34
N ASN A 111 9.62 0.31 -15.82
CA ASN A 111 9.28 -0.79 -16.70
C ASN A 111 9.99 -0.65 -18.04
N ASP A 112 10.11 0.56 -18.61
CA ASP A 112 10.89 0.83 -19.83
C ASP A 112 12.38 0.39 -19.71
N ILE A 113 12.90 0.20 -18.49
CA ILE A 113 14.26 -0.30 -18.22
C ILE A 113 14.29 -1.83 -18.11
N ILE A 114 13.24 -2.46 -17.57
CA ILE A 114 13.25 -3.87 -17.15
C ILE A 114 12.60 -4.78 -18.18
N ASP A 115 11.45 -4.40 -18.71
CA ASP A 115 10.63 -5.22 -19.59
C ASP A 115 10.27 -4.40 -20.83
N GLY A 116 10.21 -5.04 -22.00
CA GLY A 116 9.84 -4.38 -23.27
C GLY A 116 8.51 -3.60 -23.20
N PRO A 117 8.11 -2.93 -24.29
CA PRO A 117 7.13 -1.83 -24.31
C PRO A 117 5.92 -2.07 -23.39
N ALA A 118 5.71 -1.15 -22.44
CA ALA A 118 4.72 -1.23 -21.36
C ALA A 118 3.35 -1.76 -21.83
N THR A 119 2.84 -2.77 -21.12
CA THR A 119 1.53 -3.39 -21.36
C THR A 119 0.37 -2.64 -20.67
N SER A 120 0.67 -1.69 -19.78
CA SER A 120 -0.35 -0.84 -19.16
C SER A 120 -0.92 0.14 -20.20
N PRO A 121 -2.25 0.20 -20.38
CA PRO A 121 -2.86 1.15 -21.29
C PRO A 121 -2.52 2.58 -20.85
N ARG A 122 -1.74 3.28 -21.66
CA ARG A 122 -1.42 4.70 -21.42
C ARG A 122 -2.71 5.50 -21.39
N ILE A 123 -2.91 6.24 -20.30
CA ILE A 123 -4.04 7.16 -20.20
C ILE A 123 -3.88 8.23 -21.29
N PRO A 124 -4.89 8.47 -22.13
CA PRO A 124 -4.77 9.38 -23.26
C PRO A 124 -4.51 10.82 -22.77
N TYR A 125 -3.63 11.52 -23.48
CA TYR A 125 -3.44 12.96 -23.34
C TYR A 125 -4.35 13.70 -24.29
N TYR A 126 -4.93 14.79 -23.80
CA TYR A 126 -5.55 15.81 -24.63
C TYR A 126 -4.52 16.89 -24.96
N ASN A 127 -4.34 17.17 -26.25
CA ASN A 127 -3.38 18.16 -26.74
C ASN A 127 -4.10 19.43 -27.18
N ILE A 128 -3.69 20.57 -26.65
CA ILE A 128 -4.17 21.90 -27.06
C ILE A 128 -3.01 22.66 -27.68
N SER A 129 -3.20 23.16 -28.90
CA SER A 129 -2.33 24.20 -29.44
C SER A 129 -2.64 25.53 -28.74
N LEU A 130 -1.61 26.12 -28.16
CA LEU A 130 -1.64 27.43 -27.51
C LEU A 130 -1.42 28.57 -28.52
N ASP A 131 -1.12 28.25 -29.77
CA ASP A 131 -0.86 29.25 -30.78
C ASP A 131 -2.11 30.08 -31.03
N LYS A 132 -1.93 31.38 -31.26
CA LYS A 132 -3.02 32.24 -31.71
C LYS A 132 -3.45 31.72 -33.07
N THR A 133 -4.58 31.04 -33.14
CA THR A 133 -5.22 30.77 -34.41
C THR A 133 -5.73 32.11 -34.91
N VAL A 134 -4.93 32.69 -35.80
CA VAL A 134 -5.19 33.87 -36.59
C VAL A 134 -6.58 33.74 -37.25
N GLU A 135 -7.36 34.82 -37.18
CA GLU A 135 -8.45 35.19 -38.12
C GLU A 135 -9.89 34.68 -37.91
N GLU A 136 -10.44 34.76 -36.71
CA GLU A 136 -11.79 35.32 -36.61
C GLU A 136 -11.74 36.49 -35.64
N GLU A 137 -12.13 37.69 -36.08
CA GLU A 137 -12.33 38.86 -35.22
C GLU A 137 -13.35 38.53 -34.14
N LEU A 138 -12.91 37.91 -33.05
CA LEU A 138 -13.69 37.88 -31.83
C LEU A 138 -13.83 39.33 -31.40
N SER A 139 -15.08 39.75 -31.17
CA SER A 139 -15.36 41.07 -30.65
C SER A 139 -14.58 41.25 -29.34
N ASN A 140 -14.10 42.47 -29.05
CA ASN A 140 -13.25 42.82 -27.91
C ASN A 140 -13.78 42.42 -26.50
N ASN A 141 -14.90 41.69 -26.38
CA ASN A 141 -15.48 41.21 -25.13
C ASN A 141 -15.95 39.74 -25.18
N GLU A 142 -15.51 38.96 -26.16
CA GLU A 142 -15.86 37.54 -26.29
C GLU A 142 -14.69 36.63 -25.87
N ALA A 143 -15.02 35.57 -25.15
CA ALA A 143 -14.15 34.45 -24.87
C ALA A 143 -14.68 33.23 -25.62
N TRP A 144 -13.77 32.42 -26.17
CA TRP A 144 -14.12 31.16 -26.80
C TRP A 144 -14.17 30.03 -25.76
N ILE A 145 -15.13 29.12 -25.89
CA ILE A 145 -15.24 27.92 -25.05
C ILE A 145 -15.38 26.66 -25.91
N SER A 146 -14.59 25.63 -25.60
CA SER A 146 -14.65 24.36 -26.31
C SER A 146 -15.93 23.59 -26.00
N ALA A 147 -16.26 22.62 -26.87
CA ALA A 147 -17.13 21.51 -26.50
C ALA A 147 -16.53 20.76 -25.30
N PRO A 148 -17.36 20.12 -24.46
CA PRO A 148 -16.85 19.30 -23.37
C PRO A 148 -16.16 18.07 -23.94
N PHE A 149 -15.08 17.64 -23.32
CA PHE A 149 -14.38 16.41 -23.65
C PHE A 149 -14.13 15.60 -22.39
N GLU A 150 -14.21 14.28 -22.50
CA GLU A 150 -14.07 13.35 -21.39
C GLU A 150 -12.68 12.72 -21.39
N LEU A 151 -12.10 12.59 -20.20
CA LEU A 151 -10.84 11.92 -19.98
C LEU A 151 -10.97 10.95 -18.79
N PRO A 152 -10.38 9.74 -18.86
CA PRO A 152 -10.23 8.90 -17.70
C PRO A 152 -9.11 9.47 -16.83
N ILE A 153 -9.46 9.94 -15.64
CA ILE A 153 -8.55 10.62 -14.72
C ILE A 153 -8.34 9.76 -13.47
N PRO A 154 -7.09 9.49 -13.07
CA PRO A 154 -6.78 8.86 -11.79
C PRO A 154 -7.40 9.59 -10.61
N VAL A 155 -7.97 8.81 -9.71
CA VAL A 155 -8.58 9.31 -8.49
C VAL A 155 -7.92 8.68 -7.26
N GLY A 156 -7.94 9.41 -6.15
CA GLY A 156 -7.38 8.90 -4.92
C GLY A 156 -7.87 9.63 -3.68
N ASP A 157 -7.71 8.97 -2.55
CA ASP A 157 -8.03 9.49 -1.22
C ASP A 157 -6.75 9.74 -0.42
N MET A 158 -6.91 10.39 0.73
CA MET A 158 -5.80 10.60 1.68
C MET A 158 -5.64 9.45 2.68
N ASP A 159 -6.37 8.35 2.53
CA ASP A 159 -6.39 7.22 3.45
C ASP A 159 -5.45 6.07 3.03
N GLY A 160 -5.52 4.95 3.76
CA GLY A 160 -4.77 3.73 3.45
C GLY A 160 -3.30 3.78 3.84
N VAL A 161 -2.41 3.69 2.84
CA VAL A 161 -0.94 3.60 3.02
C VAL A 161 -0.33 4.95 3.47
N SER A 162 -1.12 6.02 3.35
CA SER A 162 -0.69 7.39 3.58
C SER A 162 -0.79 7.78 5.05
N LEU A 163 0.22 8.50 5.55
CA LEU A 163 0.24 9.01 6.91
C LEU A 163 -0.37 10.42 6.98
N PRO A 164 -0.91 10.85 8.13
CA PRO A 164 -1.53 12.17 8.27
C PRO A 164 -0.61 13.37 7.97
N TRP A 165 0.71 13.19 8.02
CA TRP A 165 1.69 14.23 7.71
C TRP A 165 2.23 14.18 6.28
N PHE A 166 1.70 13.30 5.44
CA PHE A 166 2.01 13.32 4.02
C PHE A 166 1.28 14.48 3.36
N ALA A 167 1.93 15.12 2.40
CA ALA A 167 1.27 16.08 1.54
C ALA A 167 0.09 15.40 0.84
N THR A 168 -1.03 16.11 0.69
CA THR A 168 -2.25 15.62 0.03
C THR A 168 -1.96 14.96 -1.32
N ALA A 169 -1.08 15.57 -2.11
CA ALA A 169 -0.70 15.03 -3.41
C ALA A 169 0.03 13.69 -3.32
N ASP A 170 0.96 13.53 -2.37
CA ASP A 170 1.64 12.25 -2.15
C ASP A 170 0.64 11.17 -1.76
N ALA A 171 -0.28 11.50 -0.86
CA ALA A 171 -1.25 10.56 -0.34
C ALA A 171 -2.19 10.05 -1.45
N ALA A 172 -2.78 10.97 -2.21
CA ALA A 172 -3.68 10.62 -3.32
C ALA A 172 -2.95 9.84 -4.44
N MET A 173 -1.71 10.22 -4.77
CA MET A 173 -0.94 9.50 -5.79
C MET A 173 -0.52 8.10 -5.33
N LEU A 174 -0.11 7.92 -4.07
CA LEU A 174 0.18 6.60 -3.50
C LEU A 174 -1.07 5.72 -3.41
N TYR A 175 -2.22 6.32 -3.05
CA TYR A 175 -3.50 5.63 -3.07
C TYR A 175 -3.84 5.13 -4.47
N TRP A 176 -3.77 6.03 -5.46
CA TRP A 176 -4.04 5.67 -6.85
C TRP A 176 -3.09 4.57 -7.32
N TRP A 177 -1.80 4.69 -7.03
CA TRP A 177 -0.82 3.67 -7.39
C TRP A 177 -1.16 2.29 -6.81
N ALA A 178 -1.70 2.23 -5.59
CA ALA A 178 -2.08 0.96 -4.96
C ALA A 178 -3.38 0.34 -5.52
N ASN A 179 -4.33 1.17 -5.97
CA ASN A 179 -5.68 0.70 -6.35
C ASN A 179 -5.98 0.80 -7.86
N HIS A 180 -5.19 1.57 -8.61
CA HIS A 180 -5.34 1.88 -10.03
C HIS A 180 -6.75 2.40 -10.43
N GLU A 181 -7.43 3.11 -9.52
CA GLU A 181 -8.77 3.62 -9.77
C GLU A 181 -8.75 4.88 -10.64
N SER A 182 -9.70 4.99 -11.57
CA SER A 182 -9.91 6.17 -12.40
C SER A 182 -11.39 6.50 -12.50
N ALA A 183 -11.67 7.77 -12.80
CA ALA A 183 -13.02 8.25 -13.06
C ALA A 183 -13.03 9.04 -14.38
N ASP A 184 -14.08 8.84 -15.17
CA ASP A 184 -14.31 9.66 -16.34
C ASP A 184 -14.74 11.06 -15.90
N MET A 185 -13.95 12.06 -16.28
CA MET A 185 -14.20 13.46 -15.94
C MET A 185 -14.27 14.29 -17.21
N SER A 186 -15.26 15.17 -17.29
CA SER A 186 -15.44 16.07 -18.42
C SER A 186 -14.80 17.44 -18.13
N PHE A 187 -14.12 17.99 -19.12
CA PHE A 187 -13.44 19.28 -19.04
C PHE A 187 -13.80 20.17 -20.24
N ARG A 188 -13.53 21.47 -20.10
CA ARG A 188 -13.63 22.47 -21.16
C ARG A 188 -12.41 23.36 -21.20
N ILE A 189 -12.14 23.91 -22.37
CA ILE A 189 -11.10 24.90 -22.58
C ILE A 189 -11.78 26.23 -22.81
N ARG A 190 -11.33 27.25 -22.09
CA ARG A 190 -11.75 28.62 -22.28
C ARG A 190 -10.56 29.44 -22.77
N ARG A 191 -10.75 30.21 -23.83
CA ARG A 191 -9.75 31.12 -24.39
C ARG A 191 -10.28 32.55 -24.33
N VAL A 192 -9.54 33.44 -23.67
CA VAL A 192 -9.84 34.86 -23.56
C VAL A 192 -8.82 35.62 -24.40
N GLU A 193 -9.24 36.18 -25.53
CA GLU A 193 -8.32 36.79 -26.49
C GLU A 193 -7.72 38.11 -25.98
N ASP A 194 -8.56 38.98 -25.40
CA ASP A 194 -8.14 40.29 -24.88
C ASP A 194 -7.03 40.17 -23.82
N GLY A 195 -7.04 39.08 -23.05
CA GLY A 195 -6.04 38.80 -22.03
C GLY A 195 -4.92 37.85 -22.47
N ASN A 196 -4.96 37.31 -23.69
CA ASN A 196 -4.11 36.19 -24.12
C ASN A 196 -4.11 35.02 -23.10
N VAL A 197 -5.27 34.71 -22.52
CA VAL A 197 -5.39 33.69 -21.47
C VAL A 197 -6.06 32.44 -22.03
N VAL A 198 -5.48 31.28 -21.73
CA VAL A 198 -6.09 29.96 -21.97
C VAL A 198 -6.28 29.28 -20.63
N GLU A 199 -7.47 28.75 -20.37
CA GLU A 199 -7.85 28.15 -19.09
C GLU A 199 -8.45 26.78 -19.32
N LEU A 200 -8.11 25.83 -18.47
CA LEU A 200 -8.75 24.52 -18.40
C LEU A 200 -9.75 24.52 -17.25
N TRP A 201 -11.00 24.17 -17.52
CA TRP A 201 -12.08 24.19 -16.54
C TRP A 201 -12.73 22.80 -16.40
N PRO A 202 -13.20 22.45 -15.19
CA PRO A 202 -14.10 21.31 -15.03
C PRO A 202 -15.45 21.61 -15.70
N GLU A 203 -16.10 20.57 -16.21
CA GLU A 203 -17.46 20.69 -16.72
C GLU A 203 -18.47 20.87 -15.57
N SER A 204 -19.51 21.64 -15.83
CA SER A 204 -20.45 22.12 -14.82
C SER A 204 -21.77 22.60 -15.44
N TYR A 205 -22.85 22.58 -14.64
CA TYR A 205 -24.14 23.19 -15.01
C TYR A 205 -24.00 24.66 -15.40
N TYR A 206 -23.04 25.40 -14.83
CA TYR A 206 -22.85 26.82 -15.11
C TYR A 206 -22.42 27.12 -16.57
N TRP A 207 -21.98 26.11 -17.32
CA TRP A 207 -21.66 26.24 -18.74
C TRP A 207 -22.87 26.04 -19.67
N LEU A 208 -24.04 25.65 -19.14
CA LEU A 208 -25.23 25.35 -19.96
C LEU A 208 -25.75 26.55 -20.76
N ASP A 209 -25.68 27.75 -20.19
CA ASP A 209 -26.08 28.98 -20.89
C ASP A 209 -25.14 29.35 -22.05
N HIS A 210 -24.10 28.54 -22.27
CA HIS A 210 -22.95 28.83 -23.12
C HIS A 210 -22.59 27.68 -24.07
N GLN A 211 -23.54 26.79 -24.38
CA GLN A 211 -23.38 25.72 -25.37
C GLN A 211 -23.27 26.28 -26.81
N GLY A 212 -22.16 26.91 -27.16
CA GLY A 212 -22.08 27.56 -28.48
C GLY A 212 -20.83 28.34 -28.81
N GLY A 213 -19.68 28.02 -28.21
CA GLY A 213 -18.40 28.54 -28.69
C GLY A 213 -18.05 29.95 -28.20
N ARG A 214 -18.98 30.89 -28.05
CA ARG A 214 -18.67 32.28 -27.63
C ARG A 214 -19.42 32.68 -26.36
N ILE A 215 -18.70 33.23 -25.39
CA ILE A 215 -19.22 33.70 -24.10
C ILE A 215 -18.69 35.09 -23.81
N HIS A 216 -19.44 35.91 -23.10
CA HIS A 216 -18.94 37.22 -22.67
C HIS A 216 -17.78 37.02 -21.66
N ILE A 217 -16.69 37.79 -21.74
CA ILE A 217 -15.49 37.61 -20.88
C ILE A 217 -15.85 37.63 -19.38
N ASN A 218 -16.79 38.49 -18.97
CA ASN A 218 -17.25 38.58 -17.58
C ASN A 218 -18.24 37.49 -17.15
N LYS A 219 -18.65 36.58 -18.04
CA LYS A 219 -19.50 35.43 -17.72
C LYS A 219 -18.64 34.20 -17.52
N TYR A 220 -18.31 33.93 -16.26
CA TYR A 220 -17.71 32.67 -15.83
C TYR A 220 -18.33 32.27 -14.48
N PRO A 221 -18.33 30.97 -14.14
CA PRO A 221 -18.80 30.52 -12.84
C PRO A 221 -17.90 31.09 -11.73
N TYR A 222 -18.40 32.08 -10.99
CA TYR A 222 -17.68 32.73 -9.88
C TYR A 222 -17.34 31.76 -8.73
N ILE A 223 -18.03 30.61 -8.68
CA ILE A 223 -17.82 29.57 -7.67
C ILE A 223 -16.69 28.63 -8.06
N LEU A 224 -16.48 28.42 -9.36
CA LEU A 224 -15.47 27.49 -9.85
C LEU A 224 -14.16 28.23 -10.13
N LYS A 225 -13.08 27.47 -10.13
CA LYS A 225 -11.75 27.95 -10.53
C LYS A 225 -11.23 27.10 -11.69
N PRO A 226 -10.42 27.67 -12.58
CA PRO A 226 -9.73 26.88 -13.60
C PRO A 226 -8.72 25.94 -12.93
N LEU A 227 -8.50 24.77 -13.52
CA LEU A 227 -7.49 23.80 -13.09
C LEU A 227 -6.08 24.31 -13.39
N ILE A 228 -5.94 25.00 -14.53
CA ILE A 228 -4.73 25.72 -14.92
C ILE A 228 -5.13 26.96 -15.71
N THR A 229 -4.49 28.09 -15.40
CA THR A 229 -4.56 29.33 -16.17
C THR A 229 -3.20 29.54 -16.85
N ILE A 230 -3.23 29.72 -18.16
CA ILE A 230 -2.06 29.88 -19.01
C ILE A 230 -2.13 31.30 -19.59
N ARG A 231 -1.18 32.15 -19.23
CA ARG A 231 -1.06 33.48 -19.86
C ARG A 231 -0.02 33.39 -20.95
N LEU A 232 -0.46 33.61 -22.16
CA LEU A 232 0.38 33.64 -23.34
C LEU A 232 1.00 35.03 -23.44
N HIS A 233 2.32 35.08 -23.60
CA HIS A 233 3.05 36.32 -23.83
C HIS A 233 3.33 36.48 -25.33
N GLU A 234 3.95 37.59 -25.71
CA GLU A 234 4.46 37.79 -27.08
C GLU A 234 5.41 36.65 -27.50
N THR A 235 5.62 36.49 -28.80
CA THR A 235 6.21 35.31 -29.45
C THR A 235 7.51 34.80 -28.85
N ASP A 236 8.29 35.66 -28.20
CA ASP A 236 9.61 35.29 -27.66
C ASP A 236 9.58 34.90 -26.18
N THR A 237 8.51 35.21 -25.44
CA THR A 237 8.44 34.94 -23.99
C THR A 237 7.64 33.65 -23.73
N PRO A 238 8.18 32.69 -22.94
CA PRO A 238 7.46 31.46 -22.62
C PRO A 238 6.19 31.77 -21.83
N PRO A 239 5.11 30.99 -22.00
CA PRO A 239 3.86 31.21 -21.27
C PRO A 239 4.06 31.10 -19.75
N SER A 240 3.28 31.88 -18.99
CA SER A 240 3.18 31.71 -17.55
C SER A 240 2.03 30.76 -17.21
N PHE A 241 2.26 29.88 -16.24
CA PHE A 241 1.26 28.93 -15.76
C PHE A 241 0.88 29.28 -14.33
N GLU A 242 -0.40 29.27 -14.03
CA GLU A 242 -0.94 29.54 -12.70
C GLU A 242 -1.89 28.39 -12.33
N PHE A 243 -1.68 27.81 -11.16
CA PHE A 243 -2.52 26.75 -10.60
C PHE A 243 -3.31 27.29 -9.41
N PRO A 244 -4.47 26.71 -9.10
CA PRO A 244 -5.18 26.99 -7.86
C PRO A 244 -4.28 26.80 -6.64
N SER A 245 -4.38 27.70 -5.66
CA SER A 245 -3.64 27.60 -4.41
C SER A 245 -4.12 26.41 -3.57
N LEU A 246 -3.29 25.98 -2.62
CA LEU A 246 -3.70 25.04 -1.57
C LEU A 246 -4.97 25.55 -0.83
N PRO A 247 -5.88 24.66 -0.41
CA PRO A 247 -5.84 23.20 -0.57
C PRO A 247 -6.44 22.71 -1.90
N ALA A 248 -6.92 23.59 -2.78
CA ALA A 248 -7.63 23.20 -4.00
C ALA A 248 -6.74 22.41 -4.96
N SER A 249 -5.46 22.76 -5.06
CA SER A 249 -4.48 22.00 -5.83
C SER A 249 -3.18 21.86 -5.04
N SER A 250 -2.53 20.71 -5.16
CA SER A 250 -1.24 20.40 -4.55
C SER A 250 -0.32 19.70 -5.55
N SER A 251 0.97 19.99 -5.47
CA SER A 251 2.02 19.19 -6.14
C SER A 251 2.54 18.09 -5.22
N PRO A 252 3.00 16.96 -5.78
CA PRO A 252 3.70 15.94 -5.01
C PRO A 252 4.97 16.52 -4.37
N SER A 253 5.35 15.98 -3.23
CA SER A 253 6.54 16.37 -2.51
C SER A 253 7.80 15.96 -3.27
N ILE A 254 8.91 16.62 -2.96
CA ILE A 254 10.21 16.33 -3.58
C ILE A 254 10.66 14.87 -3.29
N PHE A 255 10.19 14.29 -2.18
CA PHE A 255 10.51 12.92 -1.78
C PHE A 255 9.48 11.87 -2.24
N TYR A 256 8.46 12.27 -3.00
CA TYR A 256 7.41 11.35 -3.49
C TYR A 256 8.02 10.12 -4.19
N HIS A 257 8.94 10.31 -5.13
CA HIS A 257 9.55 9.19 -5.85
C HIS A 257 10.37 8.26 -4.95
N ILE A 258 11.02 8.79 -3.90
CA ILE A 258 11.73 7.95 -2.91
C ILE A 258 10.73 7.15 -2.09
N ARG A 259 9.61 7.76 -1.68
CA ARG A 259 8.54 7.06 -0.96
C ARG A 259 7.93 5.94 -1.79
N LEU A 260 7.62 6.22 -3.07
CA LEU A 260 7.12 5.22 -3.99
C LEU A 260 8.13 4.07 -4.16
N ALA A 261 9.41 4.37 -4.35
CA ALA A 261 10.45 3.36 -4.45
C ALA A 261 10.56 2.50 -3.18
N LEU A 262 10.51 3.12 -1.99
CA LEU A 262 10.50 2.38 -0.72
C LEU A 262 9.27 1.49 -0.60
N LEU A 263 8.10 1.97 -1.03
CA LEU A 263 6.86 1.19 -1.00
C LEU A 263 6.93 -0.03 -1.92
N LEU A 264 7.54 0.12 -3.11
CA LEU A 264 7.81 -0.98 -4.04
C LEU A 264 8.70 -2.07 -3.45
N PHE A 265 9.60 -1.74 -2.52
CA PHE A 265 10.39 -2.74 -1.80
C PHE A 265 9.65 -3.30 -0.58
N LEU A 266 8.93 -2.44 0.16
CA LEU A 266 8.22 -2.82 1.38
C LEU A 266 7.11 -3.83 1.12
N LEU A 267 6.34 -3.65 0.05
CA LEU A 267 5.21 -4.52 -0.28
C LEU A 267 5.62 -5.98 -0.56
N PRO A 268 6.54 -6.30 -1.50
CA PRO A 268 6.92 -7.68 -1.77
C PRO A 268 7.64 -8.32 -0.59
N ILE A 269 8.51 -7.57 0.12
CA ILE A 269 9.18 -8.10 1.32
C ILE A 269 8.16 -8.39 2.42
N GLY A 270 7.19 -7.50 2.61
CA GLY A 270 6.09 -7.67 3.56
C GLY A 270 5.22 -8.88 3.21
N ALA A 271 4.87 -9.05 1.93
CA ALA A 271 4.09 -10.18 1.44
C ALA A 271 4.83 -11.52 1.64
N VAL A 272 6.13 -11.59 1.29
CA VAL A 272 6.97 -12.76 1.55
C VAL A 272 7.09 -13.03 3.05
N GLY A 273 7.28 -11.98 3.85
CA GLY A 273 7.31 -12.08 5.31
C GLY A 273 6.02 -12.65 5.89
N LEU A 274 4.87 -12.19 5.40
CA LEU A 274 3.55 -12.70 5.79
C LEU A 274 3.37 -14.16 5.40
N LEU A 275 3.74 -14.56 4.18
CA LEU A 275 3.68 -15.96 3.73
C LEU A 275 4.57 -16.89 4.57
N LEU A 276 5.78 -16.44 4.91
CA LEU A 276 6.68 -17.20 5.78
C LEU A 276 6.11 -17.30 7.20
N PHE A 277 5.54 -16.21 7.72
CA PHE A 277 4.91 -16.19 9.04
C PHE A 277 3.70 -17.13 9.11
N THR A 278 2.80 -17.10 8.12
CA THR A 278 1.63 -17.99 8.09
C THR A 278 2.03 -19.46 7.98
N ALA A 279 3.04 -19.79 7.17
CA ALA A 279 3.57 -21.14 7.08
C ALA A 279 4.15 -21.64 8.42
N LEU A 280 4.95 -20.81 9.10
CA LEU A 280 5.51 -21.14 10.42
C LEU A 280 4.43 -21.26 11.49
N ALA A 281 3.44 -20.38 11.49
CA ALA A 281 2.30 -20.45 12.41
C ALA A 281 1.50 -21.75 12.21
N GLY A 282 1.28 -22.17 10.97
CA GLY A 282 0.63 -23.45 10.65
C GLY A 282 1.43 -24.66 11.15
N ILE A 283 2.75 -24.68 10.95
CA ILE A 283 3.61 -25.75 11.49
C ILE A 283 3.55 -25.78 13.02
N PHE A 284 3.64 -24.62 13.67
CA PHE A 284 3.55 -24.53 15.12
C PHE A 284 2.19 -25.02 15.65
N HIS A 285 1.10 -24.62 15.01
CA HIS A 285 -0.24 -25.08 15.35
C HIS A 285 -0.37 -26.60 15.23
N GLY A 286 0.08 -27.20 14.12
CA GLY A 286 0.05 -28.65 13.94
C GLY A 286 0.92 -29.42 14.95
N LEU A 287 2.08 -28.88 15.33
CA LEU A 287 2.91 -29.47 16.40
C LEU A 287 2.23 -29.42 17.76
N MET A 288 1.52 -28.32 18.07
CA MET A 288 0.74 -28.19 19.29
C MET A 288 -0.42 -29.18 19.33
N GLU A 289 -1.15 -29.35 18.23
CA GLU A 289 -2.22 -30.36 18.12
C GLU A 289 -1.69 -31.79 18.30
N LEU A 290 -0.56 -32.12 17.66
CA LEU A 290 0.09 -33.42 17.81
C LEU A 290 0.52 -33.67 19.28
N ALA A 291 1.09 -32.66 19.94
CA ALA A 291 1.48 -32.77 21.34
C ALA A 291 0.27 -33.01 22.26
N LEU A 292 -0.84 -32.30 22.01
CA LEU A 292 -2.10 -32.50 22.74
C LEU A 292 -2.69 -33.90 22.48
N LEU A 293 -2.63 -34.40 21.23
CA LEU A 293 -3.06 -35.76 20.89
C LEU A 293 -2.24 -36.80 21.64
N LEU A 294 -0.91 -36.67 21.65
CA LEU A 294 -0.01 -37.57 22.37
C LEU A 294 -0.27 -37.54 23.88
N LEU A 295 -0.48 -36.35 24.45
CA LEU A 295 -0.84 -36.20 25.87
C LEU A 295 -2.16 -36.92 26.19
N ASN A 296 -3.17 -36.77 25.33
CA ASN A 296 -4.46 -37.45 25.48
C ASN A 296 -4.33 -38.97 25.36
N LEU A 297 -3.49 -39.47 24.43
CA LEU A 297 -3.21 -40.91 24.30
C LEU A 297 -2.51 -41.46 25.55
N VAL A 298 -1.56 -40.73 26.13
CA VAL A 298 -0.91 -41.10 27.39
C VAL A 298 -1.93 -41.13 28.53
N ALA A 299 -2.75 -40.09 28.66
CA ALA A 299 -3.80 -40.03 29.68
C ALA A 299 -4.79 -41.19 29.55
N PHE A 300 -5.25 -41.48 28.33
CA PHE A 300 -6.11 -42.63 28.04
C PHE A 300 -5.42 -43.96 28.42
N GLY A 301 -4.14 -44.12 28.07
CA GLY A 301 -3.35 -45.29 28.45
C GLY A 301 -3.27 -45.50 29.97
N VAL A 302 -3.08 -44.41 30.73
CA VAL A 302 -3.09 -44.45 32.21
C VAL A 302 -4.45 -44.89 32.74
N VAL A 303 -5.55 -44.34 32.19
CA VAL A 303 -6.92 -44.73 32.57
C VAL A 303 -7.19 -46.21 32.26
N CYS A 304 -6.79 -46.70 31.08
CA CYS A 304 -6.93 -48.10 30.71
C CYS A 304 -6.09 -49.03 31.61
N ALA A 305 -4.85 -48.64 31.94
CA ALA A 305 -4.00 -49.42 32.84
C ALA A 305 -4.57 -49.50 34.26
N ALA A 306 -5.14 -48.40 34.76
CA ALA A 306 -5.84 -48.37 36.05
C ALA A 306 -7.10 -49.27 36.01
N GLY A 307 -7.91 -49.17 34.96
CA GLY A 307 -9.09 -50.02 34.77
C GLY A 307 -8.73 -51.51 34.69
N TYR A 308 -7.67 -51.85 33.95
CA TYR A 308 -7.15 -53.22 33.89
C TYR A 308 -6.65 -53.69 35.26
N GLY A 309 -5.92 -52.86 36.00
CA GLY A 309 -5.44 -53.17 37.35
C GLY A 309 -6.60 -53.47 38.33
N ILE A 310 -7.67 -52.65 38.27
CA ILE A 310 -8.89 -52.88 39.07
C ILE A 310 -9.57 -54.19 38.65
N TRP A 311 -9.76 -54.40 37.34
CA TRP A 311 -10.38 -55.62 36.83
C TRP A 311 -9.58 -56.89 37.20
N TRP A 312 -8.26 -56.83 37.04
CA TRP A 312 -7.33 -57.91 37.39
C TRP A 312 -7.39 -58.21 38.90
N TRP A 313 -7.39 -57.16 39.74
CA TRP A 313 -7.56 -57.27 41.20
C TRP A 313 -8.88 -57.94 41.59
N ILE A 314 -9.96 -57.66 40.86
CA ILE A 314 -11.27 -58.30 41.09
C ILE A 314 -11.26 -59.77 40.66
N LYS A 315 -10.63 -60.10 39.51
CA LYS A 315 -10.71 -61.42 38.89
C LYS A 315 -9.77 -62.45 39.51
N ASN A 316 -8.53 -62.09 39.84
CA ASN A 316 -7.50 -63.05 40.26
C ASN A 316 -7.53 -63.40 41.76
N GLU A 317 -8.73 -63.37 42.34
CA GLU A 317 -9.00 -63.57 43.76
C GLU A 317 -8.30 -62.50 44.62
N ARG A 318 -9.08 -61.79 45.44
CA ARG A 318 -8.52 -60.86 46.42
C ARG A 318 -7.43 -61.62 47.18
N PRO A 319 -6.21 -61.09 47.37
CA PRO A 319 -5.31 -61.66 48.38
C PRO A 319 -6.16 -61.81 49.63
N ALA A 320 -6.30 -63.05 50.11
CA ALA A 320 -7.27 -63.35 51.14
C ALA A 320 -7.03 -62.37 52.29
N LEU A 321 -8.05 -61.58 52.65
CA LEU A 321 -7.99 -60.67 53.80
C LEU A 321 -7.75 -61.41 55.13
N SER A 322 -7.64 -62.75 55.08
CA SER A 322 -7.08 -63.59 56.13
C SER A 322 -5.56 -63.58 56.20
N MET A 323 -4.84 -62.75 55.41
CA MET A 323 -3.44 -62.46 55.68
C MET A 323 -3.39 -61.75 57.03
N THR A 324 -3.18 -62.54 58.07
CA THR A 324 -3.15 -62.07 59.44
C THR A 324 -1.91 -61.19 59.63
N LEU A 325 -1.95 -60.29 60.62
CA LEU A 325 -0.82 -59.42 60.95
C LEU A 325 0.48 -60.25 61.21
N SER A 326 0.34 -61.53 61.57
CA SER A 326 1.41 -62.52 61.68
C SER A 326 2.05 -62.90 60.35
N ASP A 327 1.28 -63.11 59.28
CA ASP A 327 1.82 -63.52 57.98
C ASP A 327 2.62 -62.39 57.33
N VAL A 328 2.19 -61.13 57.54
CA VAL A 328 2.93 -59.94 57.12
C VAL A 328 4.23 -59.80 57.92
N ARG A 329 4.18 -60.03 59.24
CA ARG A 329 5.35 -59.96 60.12
C ARG A 329 6.39 -61.03 59.76
N GLU A 330 5.94 -62.27 59.52
CA GLU A 330 6.82 -63.37 59.12
C GLU A 330 7.45 -63.13 57.75
N GLY A 331 6.69 -62.59 56.79
CA GLY A 331 7.22 -62.18 55.49
C GLY A 331 8.29 -61.07 55.59
N VAL A 332 8.05 -60.06 56.43
CA VAL A 332 9.02 -58.97 56.68
C VAL A 332 10.26 -59.50 57.39
N ASP A 333 10.11 -60.33 58.42
CA ASP A 333 11.23 -60.91 59.16
C ASP A 333 12.08 -61.82 58.26
N THR A 334 11.45 -62.59 57.37
CA THR A 334 12.14 -63.43 56.38
C THR A 334 12.87 -62.59 55.33
N ALA A 335 12.27 -61.49 54.87
CA ALA A 335 12.92 -60.57 53.94
C ALA A 335 14.11 -59.85 54.60
N LEU A 336 13.98 -59.45 55.86
CA LEU A 336 15.05 -58.81 56.64
C LEU A 336 16.20 -59.79 56.92
N ALA A 337 15.87 -61.05 57.24
CA ALA A 337 16.85 -62.12 57.43
C ALA A 337 17.62 -62.41 56.13
N ASN A 338 16.93 -62.48 54.99
CA ASN A 338 17.57 -62.63 53.68
C ASN A 338 18.44 -61.43 53.30
N ALA A 339 18.02 -60.20 53.61
CA ALA A 339 18.83 -59.01 53.40
C ALA A 339 20.10 -59.01 54.28
N ARG A 340 19.99 -59.43 55.55
CA ARG A 340 21.14 -59.59 56.46
C ARG A 340 22.07 -60.72 56.02
N ALA A 341 21.53 -61.85 55.56
CA ALA A 341 22.33 -62.96 55.03
C ALA A 341 23.12 -62.54 53.77
N ARG A 342 22.50 -61.75 52.89
CA ARG A 342 23.18 -61.17 51.72
C ARG A 342 24.24 -60.14 52.12
N GLY A 343 23.99 -59.34 53.16
CA GLY A 343 24.99 -58.43 53.72
C GLY A 343 26.19 -59.17 54.31
N ALA A 344 25.95 -60.24 55.06
CA ALA A 344 27.00 -61.06 55.67
C ALA A 344 27.81 -61.87 54.64
N SER A 345 27.20 -62.31 53.53
CA SER A 345 27.94 -62.96 52.43
C SER A 345 28.87 -62.00 51.68
N VAL A 346 28.62 -60.70 51.75
CA VAL A 346 29.49 -59.67 51.14
C VAL A 346 30.68 -59.35 52.05
N GLU A 347 30.55 -59.47 53.37
CA GLU A 347 31.67 -59.32 54.33
C GLU A 347 32.60 -60.55 54.35
N GLY A 348 32.08 -61.78 54.19
CA GLY A 348 32.91 -63.00 54.15
C GLY A 348 33.74 -63.19 52.87
N GLN A 349 33.43 -62.46 51.79
CA GLN A 349 34.21 -62.50 50.53
C GLN A 349 35.35 -61.47 50.49
N ALA A 350 35.46 -60.59 51.49
CA ALA A 350 36.53 -59.59 51.57
C ALA A 350 37.83 -60.11 52.23
N GLU A 351 37.78 -61.22 53.00
CA GLU A 351 38.98 -61.76 53.67
C GLU A 351 39.77 -62.80 52.86
N ASP A 352 39.22 -63.40 51.80
CA ASP A 352 39.86 -64.52 51.08
C ASP A 352 40.48 -64.14 49.71
N SER A 353 40.77 -62.85 49.48
CA SER A 353 41.39 -62.37 48.22
C SER A 353 42.74 -61.65 48.39
N VAL A 354 43.48 -61.97 49.46
CA VAL A 354 44.89 -61.58 49.59
C VAL A 354 45.76 -62.82 49.81
N VAL A 355 46.04 -63.54 48.71
CA VAL A 355 47.21 -64.42 48.62
C VAL A 355 47.87 -64.19 47.25
N PHE A 356 48.95 -63.41 47.33
CA PHE A 356 50.11 -63.19 46.44
C PHE A 356 49.94 -63.14 44.93
#